data_AF-A0A1I6S491-F1
#
_entry.id   AF-A0A1I6S491-F1
#
_cell.length_a   1.000
_cell.length_b   1.000
_cell.length_c   1.000
_cell.angle_alpha   90.00
_cell.angle_beta   90.00
_cell.angle_gamma   90.00
#
_symmetry.space_group_name_H-M   'P 1'
#
loop_
_entity.id
_entity.type
_entity.pdbx_description
1 polymer ?
#
loop_
_entity_poly.entity_id
_entity_poly.type
_entity_poly.pdbx_seq_one_letter_code
_entity_poly.pdbx_strand_id
1 'polypeptide(L)'
;MNKLITVFILLLTTLTISAQGIYNFSVVKQNPITSVKNQASSGTCWSFSGVGLLESELIRMGKGEFDLSEMYIVRRNYEDKAQKYARLHGNLNFAAGGSFADVIETINEYGIMPEDAYRGLNYGSETHNHGELDKVLKGYMDGIIGARNLSPVWSNAFSAILDTYLGSLPETFAYQGKQYTPHTFKEFLGLKQEDYVSLTSFTHHPFYKPFAIEVPDNWRWANSYNLPIEELMEVMENAIMEGYTVAWASDVSEAGFSREGIAIIPDENAAENAGSDQAKWLGLSTRERDANLRARVGTEVLAEKHITQEMRQQSFDNYQTTDDHGMQIYGIAKDQNGNKFYMVKNSWGETGPYKGLWYASDPFVRYKTLSVVLHRDAIPAQIAAKLGL
;
A
#
# COMPACT_ATOMS: atom_id res chain seq x y z
N MET A 1 30.18 -19.82 -70.50
CA MET A 1 30.69 -20.86 -69.57
C MET A 1 30.73 -20.25 -68.19
N ASN A 2 29.76 -20.62 -67.36
CA ASN A 2 29.35 -19.90 -66.14
C ASN A 2 30.26 -20.25 -64.96
N LYS A 3 30.77 -19.24 -64.25
CA LYS A 3 31.39 -19.39 -62.94
C LYS A 3 30.31 -19.20 -61.88
N LEU A 4 29.96 -20.26 -61.14
CA LEU A 4 29.11 -20.19 -59.96
C LEU A 4 29.91 -19.58 -58.80
N ILE A 5 29.37 -18.53 -58.20
CA ILE A 5 29.78 -17.98 -56.91
C ILE A 5 28.84 -18.58 -55.86
N THR A 6 29.36 -19.41 -54.97
CA THR A 6 28.62 -19.93 -53.82
C THR A 6 28.74 -18.93 -52.67
N VAL A 7 27.66 -18.21 -52.37
CA VAL A 7 27.56 -17.38 -51.16
C VAL A 7 26.96 -18.25 -50.06
N PHE A 8 27.74 -18.48 -48.99
CA PHE A 8 27.27 -19.13 -47.77
C PHE A 8 26.64 -18.06 -46.88
N ILE A 9 25.31 -18.03 -46.77
CA ILE A 9 24.61 -17.17 -45.81
C ILE A 9 24.55 -17.93 -44.48
N LEU A 10 25.39 -17.53 -43.53
CA LEU A 10 25.31 -18.00 -42.14
C LEU A 10 24.18 -17.22 -41.45
N LEU A 11 23.04 -17.87 -41.23
CA LEU A 11 21.93 -17.31 -40.48
C LEU A 11 22.28 -17.37 -38.98
N LEU A 12 22.78 -16.27 -38.41
CA LEU A 12 22.90 -16.14 -36.95
C LEU A 12 21.51 -15.88 -36.36
N THR A 13 20.89 -16.92 -35.81
CA THR A 13 19.77 -16.79 -34.88
C THR A 13 20.31 -16.34 -33.53
N THR A 14 20.13 -15.07 -33.19
CA THR A 14 20.38 -14.56 -31.84
C THR A 14 19.27 -15.08 -30.92
N LEU A 15 19.59 -16.13 -30.16
CA LEU A 15 18.83 -16.50 -28.97
C LEU A 15 19.01 -15.40 -27.93
N THR A 16 18.01 -14.53 -27.79
CA THR A 16 17.90 -13.66 -26.62
C THR A 16 17.53 -14.54 -25.43
N ILE A 17 18.55 -14.99 -24.70
CA ILE A 17 18.37 -15.50 -23.34
C ILE A 17 18.04 -14.27 -22.48
N SER A 18 16.76 -13.92 -22.39
CA SER A 18 16.29 -13.11 -21.28
C SER A 18 16.48 -13.96 -20.02
N ALA A 19 17.28 -13.46 -19.08
CA ALA A 19 17.44 -14.09 -17.76
C ALA A 19 16.05 -14.25 -17.14
N GLN A 20 15.51 -15.47 -17.17
CA GLN A 20 14.30 -15.81 -16.42
C GLN A 20 14.69 -15.77 -14.95
N GLY A 21 13.98 -14.94 -14.18
CA GLY A 21 14.07 -14.97 -12.73
C GLY A 21 13.74 -16.37 -12.20
N ILE A 22 14.10 -16.64 -10.95
CA ILE A 22 13.88 -17.95 -10.32
C ILE A 22 12.39 -18.29 -10.19
N TYR A 23 11.55 -17.26 -10.06
CA TYR A 23 10.10 -17.39 -10.12
C TYR A 23 9.60 -17.22 -11.56
N ASN A 24 8.77 -18.16 -12.01
CA ASN A 24 8.02 -18.07 -13.25
C ASN A 24 6.53 -17.92 -12.93
N PHE A 25 6.05 -16.67 -12.95
CA PHE A 25 4.66 -16.37 -12.64
C PHE A 25 3.75 -16.53 -13.86
N SER A 26 2.66 -17.26 -13.67
CA SER A 26 1.52 -17.35 -14.58
C SER A 26 0.36 -16.54 -14.02
N VAL A 27 -0.03 -15.47 -14.72
CA VAL A 27 -1.15 -14.62 -14.28
C VAL A 27 -2.45 -15.41 -14.38
N VAL A 28 -3.18 -15.49 -13.26
CA VAL A 28 -4.53 -16.08 -13.20
C VAL A 28 -5.56 -15.00 -13.55
N LYS A 29 -5.44 -13.83 -12.92
CA LYS A 29 -6.30 -12.67 -13.11
C LYS A 29 -5.53 -11.41 -12.76
N GLN A 30 -5.66 -10.36 -13.56
CA GLN A 30 -5.18 -9.03 -13.21
C GLN A 30 -6.20 -7.99 -13.66
N ASN A 31 -6.43 -6.98 -12.83
CA ASN A 31 -7.36 -5.90 -13.08
C ASN A 31 -6.59 -4.62 -13.47
N PRO A 32 -7.22 -3.71 -14.23
CA PRO A 32 -6.55 -2.49 -14.68
C PRO A 32 -6.05 -1.65 -13.50
N ILE A 33 -4.82 -1.15 -13.65
CA ILE A 33 -4.18 -0.18 -12.75
C ILE A 33 -3.57 0.95 -13.60
N THR A 34 -3.45 2.13 -13.01
CA THR A 34 -2.64 3.23 -13.56
C THR A 34 -1.15 2.95 -13.40
N SER A 35 -0.31 3.81 -13.98
CA SER A 35 1.16 3.75 -13.87
C SER A 35 1.65 3.69 -12.42
N VAL A 36 2.82 3.06 -12.23
CA VAL A 36 3.52 3.02 -10.94
C VAL A 36 4.00 4.42 -10.57
N LYS A 37 3.61 4.88 -9.38
CA LYS A 37 3.99 6.19 -8.83
C LYS A 37 5.21 6.08 -7.90
N ASN A 38 5.76 7.22 -7.48
CA ASN A 38 6.91 7.27 -6.60
C ASN A 38 6.73 8.30 -5.48
N GLN A 39 6.47 7.82 -4.26
CA GLN A 39 6.39 8.65 -3.05
C GLN A 39 7.74 9.25 -2.64
N ALA A 40 8.84 8.75 -3.23
CA ALA A 40 10.21 9.14 -2.96
C ALA A 40 10.53 9.16 -1.44
N SER A 41 11.17 10.22 -0.95
CA SER A 41 11.56 10.34 0.46
C SER A 41 10.44 10.99 1.28
N SER A 42 9.28 10.34 1.33
CA SER A 42 8.14 10.75 2.15
C SER A 42 7.40 9.54 2.74
N GLY A 43 6.81 9.70 3.93
CA GLY A 43 6.01 8.67 4.61
C GLY A 43 4.55 8.60 4.14
N THR A 44 4.29 8.71 2.83
CA THR A 44 2.95 8.96 2.28
C THR A 44 2.36 7.78 1.49
N CYS A 45 2.92 6.58 1.65
CA CYS A 45 2.47 5.36 0.95
C CYS A 45 0.95 5.12 1.06
N TRP A 46 0.36 5.40 2.23
CA TRP A 46 -1.07 5.33 2.49
C TRP A 46 -1.91 6.16 1.51
N SER A 47 -1.43 7.35 1.12
CA SER A 47 -2.09 8.23 0.15
C SER A 47 -1.91 7.68 -1.27
N PHE A 48 -0.68 7.33 -1.66
CA PHE A 48 -0.38 6.77 -2.99
C PHE A 48 -1.14 5.47 -3.30
N SER A 49 -1.19 4.56 -2.33
CA SER A 49 -1.89 3.28 -2.51
C SER A 49 -3.41 3.41 -2.43
N GLY A 50 -3.94 4.27 -1.53
CA GLY A 50 -5.36 4.57 -1.50
C GLY A 50 -5.84 5.31 -2.76
N VAL A 51 -5.06 6.26 -3.27
CA VAL A 51 -5.32 6.91 -4.56
C VAL A 51 -5.25 5.90 -5.71
N GLY A 52 -4.27 5.00 -5.71
CA GLY A 52 -4.18 3.92 -6.71
C GLY A 52 -5.44 3.03 -6.75
N LEU A 53 -6.05 2.74 -5.60
CA LEU A 53 -7.36 2.10 -5.52
C LEU A 53 -8.43 2.96 -6.20
N LEU A 54 -8.56 4.24 -5.85
CA LEU A 54 -9.57 5.13 -6.45
C LEU A 54 -9.39 5.26 -7.97
N GLU A 55 -8.17 5.39 -8.47
CA GLU A 55 -7.88 5.43 -9.90
C GLU A 55 -8.29 4.14 -10.61
N SER A 56 -8.04 2.99 -10.00
CA SER A 56 -8.43 1.70 -10.56
C SER A 56 -9.96 1.51 -10.54
N GLU A 57 -10.62 2.04 -9.52
CA GLU A 57 -12.08 2.11 -9.45
C GLU A 57 -12.67 3.01 -10.55
N LEU A 58 -12.03 4.14 -10.88
CA LEU A 58 -12.46 4.98 -12.00
C LEU A 58 -12.36 4.24 -13.34
N ILE A 59 -11.31 3.45 -13.55
CA ILE A 59 -11.20 2.59 -14.73
C ILE A 59 -12.34 1.55 -14.73
N ARG A 60 -12.55 0.84 -13.61
CA ARG A 60 -13.62 -0.16 -13.45
C ARG A 60 -15.02 0.41 -13.70
N MET A 61 -15.28 1.63 -13.24
CA MET A 61 -16.54 2.36 -13.41
C MET A 61 -16.72 2.97 -14.81
N GLY A 62 -15.77 2.77 -15.72
CA GLY A 62 -15.82 3.29 -17.09
C GLY A 62 -15.60 4.80 -17.18
N LYS A 63 -14.98 5.42 -16.17
CA LYS A 63 -14.63 6.85 -16.17
C LYS A 63 -13.35 7.13 -16.95
N GLY A 64 -12.48 6.12 -17.11
CA GLY A 64 -11.19 6.24 -17.77
C GLY A 64 -10.04 6.39 -16.78
N GLU A 65 -8.84 6.67 -17.31
CA GLU A 65 -7.63 6.89 -16.50
C GLU A 65 -7.58 8.32 -15.97
N PHE A 66 -7.26 8.44 -14.68
CA PHE A 66 -7.03 9.71 -13.99
C PHE A 66 -5.73 9.64 -13.22
N ASP A 67 -5.10 10.80 -13.06
CA ASP A 67 -3.97 11.01 -12.16
C ASP A 67 -4.45 11.94 -11.05
N LEU A 68 -4.71 11.39 -9.86
CA LEU A 68 -5.28 12.12 -8.73
C LEU A 68 -4.17 12.58 -7.78
N SER A 69 -4.33 13.76 -7.17
CA SER A 69 -3.31 14.32 -6.29
C SER A 69 -3.26 13.59 -4.95
N GLU A 70 -2.20 12.81 -4.71
CA GLU A 70 -1.91 12.26 -3.39
C GLU A 70 -1.60 13.36 -2.38
N MET A 71 -0.94 14.43 -2.83
CA MET A 71 -0.49 15.51 -1.97
C MET A 71 -1.63 16.37 -1.46
N TYR A 72 -2.73 16.47 -2.21
CA TYR A 72 -3.94 17.12 -1.73
C TYR A 72 -4.46 16.41 -0.48
N ILE A 73 -4.58 15.08 -0.56
CA ILE A 73 -5.02 14.24 0.56
C ILE A 73 -4.04 14.33 1.73
N VAL A 74 -2.73 14.23 1.48
CA VAL A 74 -1.68 14.36 2.52
C VAL A 74 -1.81 15.69 3.25
N ARG A 75 -1.89 16.79 2.50
CA ARG A 75 -2.03 18.14 3.06
C ARG A 75 -3.27 18.23 3.94
N ARG A 76 -4.46 17.84 3.45
CA ARG A 76 -5.71 17.92 4.25
C ARG A 76 -5.58 17.13 5.56
N ASN A 77 -5.08 15.91 5.49
CA ASN A 77 -4.99 15.03 6.66
C ASN A 77 -3.90 15.46 7.66
N TYR A 78 -2.82 16.09 7.23
CA TYR A 78 -1.83 16.65 8.16
C TYR A 78 -2.43 17.73 9.05
N GLU A 79 -3.35 18.55 8.54
CA GLU A 79 -4.07 19.53 9.36
C GLU A 79 -5.00 18.86 10.38
N ASP A 80 -5.81 17.90 9.94
CA ASP A 80 -6.74 17.21 10.84
C ASP A 80 -6.01 16.43 11.92
N LYS A 81 -4.90 15.79 11.56
CA LYS A 81 -4.03 15.11 12.51
C LYS A 81 -3.44 16.09 13.52
N ALA A 82 -3.02 17.28 13.09
CA ALA A 82 -2.51 18.31 14.00
C ALA A 82 -3.61 18.80 14.96
N GLN A 83 -4.84 18.99 14.46
CA GLN A 83 -5.99 19.34 15.28
C GLN A 83 -6.27 18.26 16.33
N LYS A 84 -6.28 16.98 15.95
CA LYS A 84 -6.53 15.88 16.88
C LYS A 84 -5.38 15.70 17.88
N TYR A 85 -4.13 15.80 17.44
CA TYR A 85 -2.94 15.78 18.30
C TYR A 85 -2.97 16.91 19.35
N ALA A 86 -3.36 18.13 18.95
CA ALA A 86 -3.59 19.25 19.86
C ALA A 86 -4.69 18.98 20.89
N ARG A 87 -5.85 18.45 20.44
CA ARG A 87 -6.97 18.09 21.33
C ARG A 87 -6.61 17.00 22.33
N LEU A 88 -5.72 16.09 21.95
CA LEU A 88 -5.24 15.00 22.81
C LEU A 88 -3.98 15.37 23.58
N HIS A 89 -3.62 16.66 23.61
CA HIS A 89 -2.50 17.17 24.39
C HIS A 89 -1.18 16.43 24.09
N GLY A 90 -0.97 16.08 22.81
CA GLY A 90 0.23 15.39 22.35
C GLY A 90 0.24 13.87 22.55
N ASN A 91 -0.85 13.27 23.01
CA ASN A 91 -0.94 11.82 23.29
C ASN A 91 -1.50 11.01 22.10
N LEU A 92 -1.17 11.43 20.88
CA LEU A 92 -1.52 10.75 19.62
C LEU A 92 -0.25 10.61 18.78
N ASN A 93 -0.18 9.66 17.85
CA ASN A 93 0.92 9.65 16.88
C ASN A 93 0.86 10.91 16.01
N PHE A 94 1.97 11.65 15.91
CA PHE A 94 2.11 12.78 15.01
C PHE A 94 3.35 12.59 14.13
N ALA A 95 3.12 11.87 13.03
CA ALA A 95 4.12 11.52 12.03
C ALA A 95 3.50 11.56 10.62
N ALA A 96 4.33 11.35 9.60
CA ALA A 96 3.94 11.41 8.18
C ALA A 96 3.00 10.28 7.73
N GLY A 97 3.05 9.14 8.41
CA GLY A 97 2.23 7.96 8.12
C GLY A 97 0.73 8.23 8.23
N GLY A 98 -0.10 7.26 7.85
CA GLY A 98 -1.54 7.45 7.74
C GLY A 98 -2.22 6.16 7.35
N SER A 99 -3.54 6.20 7.21
CA SER A 99 -4.34 5.02 6.91
C SER A 99 -5.18 5.21 5.65
N PHE A 100 -5.77 4.14 5.11
CA PHE A 100 -6.71 4.28 4.00
C PHE A 100 -7.97 5.07 4.38
N ALA A 101 -8.33 5.14 5.66
CA ALA A 101 -9.42 6.00 6.10
C ALA A 101 -9.12 7.48 5.81
N ASP A 102 -7.85 7.90 5.90
CA ASP A 102 -7.43 9.26 5.56
C ASP A 102 -7.71 9.60 4.08
N VAL A 103 -7.65 8.60 3.19
CA VAL A 103 -7.98 8.75 1.77
C VAL A 103 -9.49 8.70 1.55
N ILE A 104 -10.16 7.69 2.10
CA ILE A 104 -11.58 7.42 1.86
C ILE A 104 -12.47 8.48 2.49
N GLU A 105 -12.17 8.94 3.72
CA GLU A 105 -12.95 9.99 4.39
C GLU A 105 -12.75 11.37 3.73
N THR A 106 -11.56 11.62 3.17
CA THR A 106 -11.28 12.86 2.41
C THR A 106 -12.25 13.09 1.26
N ILE A 107 -12.78 12.01 0.64
CA ILE A 107 -13.75 12.09 -0.45
C ILE A 107 -14.97 12.94 -0.05
N ASN A 108 -15.51 12.72 1.15
CA ASN A 108 -16.67 13.48 1.63
C ASN A 108 -16.28 14.75 2.35
N GLU A 109 -15.23 14.71 3.17
CA GLU A 109 -14.81 15.87 3.98
C GLU A 109 -14.33 17.01 3.09
N TYR A 110 -13.57 16.70 2.03
CA TYR A 110 -12.83 17.70 1.25
C TYR A 110 -12.97 17.55 -0.26
N GLY A 111 -13.38 16.39 -0.77
CA GLY A 111 -13.41 16.11 -2.21
C GLY A 111 -12.08 15.58 -2.71
N ILE A 112 -11.84 15.68 -4.03
CA ILE A 112 -10.63 15.17 -4.70
C ILE A 112 -10.23 16.14 -5.80
N MET A 113 -8.96 16.18 -6.17
CA MET A 113 -8.46 16.96 -7.32
C MET A 113 -7.41 16.17 -8.13
N PRO A 114 -7.20 16.52 -9.41
CA PRO A 114 -6.16 15.89 -10.22
C PRO A 114 -4.76 16.37 -9.80
N GLU A 115 -3.74 15.56 -10.09
CA GLU A 115 -2.33 15.85 -9.78
C GLU A 115 -1.88 17.21 -10.34
N ASP A 116 -2.25 17.53 -11.58
CA ASP A 116 -1.93 18.82 -12.22
C ASP A 116 -2.48 20.04 -11.47
N ALA A 117 -3.56 19.88 -10.69
CA ALA A 117 -4.13 20.96 -9.88
C ALA A 117 -3.36 21.16 -8.56
N TYR A 118 -2.72 20.11 -8.04
CA TYR A 118 -1.96 20.18 -6.79
C TYR A 118 -0.89 19.11 -6.69
N ARG A 119 0.32 19.43 -7.16
CA ARG A 119 1.43 18.46 -7.17
C ARG A 119 2.14 18.29 -5.82
N GLY A 120 1.95 19.21 -4.87
CA GLY A 120 2.67 19.21 -3.60
C GLY A 120 4.19 19.42 -3.69
N LEU A 121 4.71 19.84 -4.85
CA LEU A 121 6.13 20.11 -5.10
C LEU A 121 6.37 21.61 -5.23
N ASN A 122 6.52 22.31 -4.10
CA ASN A 122 6.65 23.77 -4.04
C ASN A 122 8.02 24.27 -3.52
N TYR A 123 9.01 23.39 -3.36
CA TYR A 123 10.33 23.69 -2.76
C TYR A 123 11.51 23.44 -3.71
N GLY A 124 11.28 23.43 -5.03
CA GLY A 124 12.33 23.31 -6.04
C GLY A 124 12.95 21.93 -6.21
N SER A 125 12.34 20.89 -5.63
CA SER A 125 12.70 19.48 -5.85
C SER A 125 11.87 18.86 -6.97
N GLU A 126 12.46 17.92 -7.72
CA GLU A 126 11.75 17.13 -8.73
C GLU A 126 10.90 16.01 -8.11
N THR A 127 11.25 15.57 -6.89
CA THR A 127 10.60 14.47 -6.17
C THR A 127 10.29 14.86 -4.72
N HIS A 128 9.32 14.17 -4.09
CA HIS A 128 8.99 14.42 -2.69
C HIS A 128 10.17 14.14 -1.75
N ASN A 129 10.48 15.11 -0.90
CA ASN A 129 11.45 14.99 0.18
C ASN A 129 10.92 15.70 1.42
N HIS A 130 10.19 14.97 2.26
CA HIS A 130 9.48 15.54 3.40
C HIS A 130 10.28 15.46 4.70
N GLY A 131 11.54 15.02 4.66
CA GLY A 131 12.35 14.86 5.87
C GLY A 131 12.57 16.15 6.68
N GLU A 132 12.59 17.31 6.01
CA GLU A 132 12.58 18.62 6.69
C GLU A 132 11.17 18.99 7.14
N LEU A 133 10.17 18.90 6.25
CA LEU A 133 8.77 19.19 6.54
C LEU A 133 8.30 18.44 7.80
N ASP A 134 8.52 17.14 7.87
CA ASP A 134 8.08 16.30 8.99
C ASP A 134 8.69 16.76 10.33
N LYS A 135 9.97 17.15 10.34
CA LYS A 135 10.65 17.70 11.52
C LYS A 135 10.10 19.07 11.90
N VAL A 136 9.83 19.93 10.93
CA VAL A 136 9.27 21.26 11.16
C VAL A 136 7.85 21.16 11.73
N LEU A 137 6.99 20.32 11.14
CA LEU A 137 5.64 20.09 11.64
C LEU A 137 5.67 19.51 13.06
N LYS A 138 6.50 18.49 13.32
CA LYS A 138 6.63 17.91 14.65
C LYS A 138 7.17 18.91 15.67
N GLY A 139 8.21 19.66 15.32
CA GLY A 139 8.79 20.68 16.19
C GLY A 139 7.82 21.82 16.50
N TYR A 140 7.01 22.24 15.52
CA TYR A 140 5.95 23.21 15.71
C TYR A 140 4.92 22.70 16.72
N MET A 141 4.42 21.46 16.51
CA MET A 141 3.43 20.87 17.41
C MET A 141 4.00 20.68 18.82
N ASP A 142 5.21 20.14 18.97
CA ASP A 142 5.85 19.99 20.29
C ASP A 142 6.03 21.32 21.02
N GLY A 143 6.34 22.39 20.27
CA GLY A 143 6.47 23.74 20.81
C GLY A 143 5.17 24.29 21.41
N ILE A 144 4.00 23.92 20.87
CA ILE A 144 2.71 24.39 21.37
C ILE A 144 2.09 23.45 22.41
N ILE A 145 2.41 22.15 22.39
CA ILE A 145 1.79 21.10 23.24
C ILE A 145 2.13 21.23 24.74
N GLY A 146 3.06 22.11 25.13
CA GLY A 146 3.33 22.46 26.53
C GLY A 146 2.67 23.74 27.03
N ALA A 147 1.96 24.48 26.17
CA ALA A 147 1.39 25.77 26.55
C ALA A 147 0.20 25.59 27.52
N ARG A 148 0.08 26.50 28.50
CA ARG A 148 -1.06 26.52 29.43
C ARG A 148 -2.40 26.63 28.68
N ASN A 149 -2.43 27.43 27.61
CA ASN A 149 -3.54 27.59 26.69
C ASN A 149 -2.98 27.71 25.27
N LEU A 150 -3.63 27.07 24.30
CA LEU A 150 -3.32 27.29 22.89
C LEU A 150 -3.93 28.62 22.41
N SER A 151 -3.19 29.37 21.60
CA SER A 151 -3.70 30.58 20.97
C SER A 151 -4.71 30.20 19.87
N PRO A 152 -5.73 31.01 19.56
CA PRO A 152 -6.70 30.68 18.51
C PRO A 152 -6.10 30.71 17.09
N VAL A 153 -4.82 31.05 16.93
CA VAL A 153 -4.13 31.23 15.64
C VAL A 153 -3.10 30.14 15.34
N TRP A 154 -2.87 29.20 16.26
CA TRP A 154 -1.84 28.16 16.08
C TRP A 154 -2.05 27.36 14.79
N SER A 155 -3.31 27.04 14.48
CA SER A 155 -3.66 26.28 13.28
C SER A 155 -3.37 27.05 11.99
N ASN A 156 -3.46 28.38 12.01
CA ASN A 156 -3.15 29.20 10.84
C ASN A 156 -1.64 29.19 10.55
N ALA A 157 -0.81 29.23 11.60
CA ALA A 157 0.63 29.11 11.44
C ALA A 157 1.04 27.70 10.96
N PHE A 158 0.38 26.65 11.47
CA PHE A 158 0.57 25.29 10.98
C PHE A 158 0.20 25.14 9.49
N SER A 159 -0.98 25.66 9.08
CA SER A 159 -1.39 25.71 7.68
C SER A 159 -0.40 26.48 6.82
N ALA A 160 0.13 27.61 7.29
CA ALA A 160 1.10 28.40 6.54
C ALA A 160 2.44 27.66 6.34
N ILE A 161 2.86 26.83 7.29
CA ILE A 161 3.99 25.92 7.10
C ILE A 161 3.66 24.94 5.97
N LEU A 162 2.50 24.27 6.01
CA LEU A 162 2.10 23.35 4.94
C LEU A 162 2.05 24.05 3.58
N ASP A 163 1.46 25.24 3.48
CA ASP A 163 1.38 25.99 2.22
C ASP A 163 2.77 26.36 1.69
N THR A 164 3.73 26.61 2.58
CA THR A 164 5.12 26.90 2.20
C THR A 164 5.76 25.69 1.51
N TYR A 165 5.60 24.48 2.05
CA TYR A 165 6.22 23.27 1.51
C TYR A 165 5.39 22.62 0.39
N LEU A 166 4.08 22.50 0.55
CA LEU A 166 3.22 21.74 -0.37
C LEU A 166 2.48 22.65 -1.37
N GLY A 167 2.56 23.98 -1.19
CA GLY A 167 1.78 24.94 -1.97
C GLY A 167 0.40 25.17 -1.36
N SER A 168 -0.18 26.33 -1.63
CA SER A 168 -1.52 26.67 -1.13
C SER A 168 -2.59 25.86 -1.85
N LEU A 169 -3.61 25.43 -1.12
CA LEU A 169 -4.73 24.70 -1.71
C LEU A 169 -5.56 25.59 -2.66
N PRO A 170 -5.76 25.19 -3.92
CA PRO A 170 -6.66 25.90 -4.81
C PRO A 170 -8.12 25.68 -4.40
N GLU A 171 -8.89 26.77 -4.27
CA GLU A 171 -10.35 26.68 -4.07
C GLU A 171 -11.04 26.13 -5.33
N THR A 172 -10.52 26.48 -6.50
CA THR A 172 -10.99 25.98 -7.79
C THR A 172 -9.82 25.70 -8.73
N PHE A 173 -10.03 24.80 -9.69
CA PHE A 173 -9.07 24.45 -10.73
C PHE A 173 -9.79 24.20 -12.05
N ALA A 174 -9.06 24.34 -13.17
CA ALA A 174 -9.56 24.02 -14.49
C ALA A 174 -9.18 22.59 -14.87
N TYR A 175 -10.14 21.81 -15.37
CA TYR A 175 -9.93 20.47 -15.92
C TYR A 175 -10.75 20.31 -17.19
N GLN A 176 -10.10 19.95 -18.30
CA GLN A 176 -10.73 19.78 -19.62
C GLN A 176 -11.66 20.95 -20.03
N GLY A 177 -11.21 22.19 -19.79
CA GLY A 177 -11.95 23.40 -20.17
C GLY A 177 -13.14 23.76 -19.27
N LYS A 178 -13.35 23.05 -18.15
CA LYS A 178 -14.36 23.36 -17.13
C LYS A 178 -13.70 23.70 -15.79
N GLN A 179 -14.33 24.56 -15.01
CA GLN A 179 -13.90 24.89 -13.66
C GLN A 179 -14.56 23.95 -12.64
N TYR A 180 -13.79 23.47 -11.68
CA TYR A 180 -14.23 22.62 -10.59
C TYR A 180 -13.72 23.12 -9.24
N THR A 181 -14.48 22.89 -8.19
CA THR A 181 -13.98 22.72 -6.83
C THR A 181 -13.65 21.24 -6.59
N PRO A 182 -12.88 20.89 -5.54
CA PRO A 182 -12.62 19.49 -5.19
C PRO A 182 -13.90 18.64 -5.00
N HIS A 183 -14.95 19.23 -4.42
CA HIS A 183 -16.24 18.55 -4.25
C HIS A 183 -16.96 18.33 -5.59
N THR A 184 -17.05 19.35 -6.45
CA THR A 184 -17.69 19.15 -7.76
C THR A 184 -16.89 18.20 -8.67
N PHE A 185 -15.57 18.09 -8.47
CA PHE A 185 -14.75 17.13 -9.18
C PHE A 185 -15.01 15.70 -8.70
N LYS A 186 -15.14 15.45 -7.39
CA LYS A 186 -15.54 14.11 -6.90
C LYS A 186 -16.92 13.69 -7.42
N GLU A 187 -17.86 14.63 -7.56
CA GLU A 187 -19.19 14.37 -8.13
C GLU A 187 -19.11 14.00 -9.62
N PHE A 188 -18.29 14.74 -10.38
CA PHE A 188 -18.00 14.42 -11.78
C PHE A 188 -17.42 12.99 -11.94
N LEU A 189 -16.50 12.62 -11.05
CA LEU A 189 -15.91 11.29 -10.99
C LEU A 189 -16.89 10.22 -10.50
N GLY A 190 -17.91 10.59 -9.71
CA GLY A 190 -18.89 9.67 -9.14
C GLY A 190 -18.36 8.86 -7.96
N LEU A 191 -17.29 9.32 -7.32
CA LEU A 191 -16.69 8.68 -6.15
C LEU A 191 -17.47 9.02 -4.87
N LYS A 192 -17.71 8.01 -4.05
CA LYS A 192 -18.47 8.10 -2.81
C LYS A 192 -17.75 7.33 -1.71
N GLN A 193 -17.61 7.95 -0.54
CA GLN A 193 -16.99 7.29 0.60
C GLN A 193 -17.73 6.00 1.00
N GLU A 194 -19.07 6.01 0.91
CA GLU A 194 -19.96 4.95 1.39
C GLU A 194 -19.88 3.65 0.57
N ASP A 195 -19.23 3.71 -0.58
CA ASP A 195 -19.03 2.56 -1.45
C ASP A 195 -17.81 1.73 -1.00
N TYR A 196 -16.98 2.23 -0.08
CA TYR A 196 -15.76 1.58 0.39
C TYR A 196 -15.86 1.11 1.82
N VAL A 197 -15.30 -0.07 2.09
CA VAL A 197 -15.32 -0.71 3.41
C VAL A 197 -13.91 -1.13 3.79
N SER A 198 -13.51 -0.84 5.03
CA SER A 198 -12.28 -1.36 5.62
C SER A 198 -12.54 -2.68 6.34
N LEU A 199 -11.70 -3.69 6.07
CA LEU A 199 -11.76 -5.02 6.68
C LEU A 199 -10.43 -5.36 7.36
N THR A 200 -10.51 -6.17 8.41
CA THR A 200 -9.34 -6.70 9.15
C THR A 200 -9.65 -8.10 9.69
N SER A 201 -8.67 -8.73 10.37
CA SER A 201 -8.83 -10.06 10.96
C SER A 201 -7.97 -10.21 12.21
N PHE A 202 -8.60 -10.13 13.38
CA PHE A 202 -7.97 -10.31 14.69
C PHE A 202 -8.94 -10.93 15.71
N THR A 203 -8.43 -11.55 16.76
CA THR A 203 -9.21 -12.25 17.79
C THR A 203 -9.34 -11.50 19.10
N HIS A 204 -8.65 -10.36 19.29
CA HIS A 204 -8.81 -9.52 20.49
C HIS A 204 -10.11 -8.68 20.47
N HIS A 205 -10.83 -8.69 19.34
CA HIS A 205 -12.20 -8.18 19.21
C HIS A 205 -13.11 -9.24 18.59
N PRO A 206 -14.44 -9.21 18.86
CA PRO A 206 -15.38 -10.13 18.24
C PRO A 206 -15.36 -10.05 16.71
N PHE A 207 -15.44 -11.19 16.04
CA PHE A 207 -15.70 -11.22 14.60
C PHE A 207 -17.05 -10.59 14.26
N TYR A 208 -17.15 -10.10 13.02
CA TYR A 208 -18.31 -9.42 12.44
C TYR A 208 -18.71 -8.12 13.13
N LYS A 209 -17.82 -7.56 13.96
CA LYS A 209 -17.99 -6.25 14.59
C LYS A 209 -16.90 -5.29 14.10
N PRO A 210 -17.25 -4.01 13.89
CA PRO A 210 -16.26 -2.99 13.60
C PRO A 210 -15.49 -2.63 14.88
N PHE A 211 -14.19 -2.38 14.73
CA PHE A 211 -13.37 -1.72 15.74
C PHE A 211 -12.26 -0.90 15.07
N ALA A 212 -11.72 0.07 15.80
CA ALA A 212 -10.56 0.82 15.35
C ALA A 212 -9.30 0.01 15.63
N ILE A 213 -8.62 -0.45 14.56
CA ILE A 213 -7.36 -1.18 14.70
C ILE A 213 -6.37 -0.30 15.46
N GLU A 214 -5.79 -0.82 16.53
CA GLU A 214 -4.94 -0.09 17.47
C GLU A 214 -3.51 0.07 16.94
N VAL A 215 -3.36 0.80 15.85
CA VAL A 215 -2.07 1.14 15.24
C VAL A 215 -1.81 2.65 15.27
N PRO A 216 -0.54 3.10 15.36
CA PRO A 216 -0.22 4.52 15.46
C PRO A 216 -0.80 5.39 14.34
N ASP A 217 -0.83 4.89 13.10
CA ASP A 217 -1.31 5.66 11.95
C ASP A 217 -2.83 5.62 11.76
N ASN A 218 -3.58 4.82 12.53
CA ASN A 218 -5.04 4.96 12.64
C ASN A 218 -5.40 6.10 13.61
N TRP A 219 -4.82 7.27 13.37
CA TRP A 219 -5.01 8.45 14.21
C TRP A 219 -6.46 8.95 14.19
N ARG A 220 -7.22 8.67 13.13
CA ARG A 220 -8.67 8.93 13.05
C ARG A 220 -9.50 8.05 13.97
N TRP A 221 -8.97 6.90 14.39
CA TRP A 221 -9.72 5.82 15.03
C TRP A 221 -10.87 5.33 14.14
N ALA A 222 -10.60 5.25 12.84
CA ALA A 222 -11.54 4.73 11.86
C ALA A 222 -11.72 3.22 12.07
N ASN A 223 -12.96 2.78 11.86
CA ASN A 223 -13.34 1.38 12.08
C ASN A 223 -12.98 0.50 10.87
N SER A 224 -12.58 -0.73 11.18
CA SER A 224 -12.52 -1.84 10.22
C SER A 224 -13.40 -2.97 10.70
N TYR A 225 -14.18 -3.59 9.79
CA TYR A 225 -14.96 -4.77 10.13
C TYR A 225 -14.04 -5.98 10.28
N ASN A 226 -14.22 -6.72 11.38
CA ASN A 226 -13.38 -7.85 11.72
C ASN A 226 -13.92 -9.16 11.13
N LEU A 227 -13.09 -9.93 10.43
CA LEU A 227 -13.45 -11.22 9.84
C LEU A 227 -12.49 -12.33 10.31
N PRO A 228 -12.93 -13.60 10.40
CA PRO A 228 -12.01 -14.73 10.44
C PRO A 228 -11.05 -14.68 9.25
N ILE A 229 -9.80 -15.10 9.44
CA ILE A 229 -8.75 -14.94 8.42
C ILE A 229 -9.12 -15.61 7.10
N GLU A 230 -9.77 -16.78 7.13
CA GLU A 230 -10.24 -17.43 5.91
C GLU A 230 -11.22 -16.57 5.10
N GLU A 231 -12.16 -15.90 5.79
CA GLU A 231 -13.15 -15.05 5.14
C GLU A 231 -12.53 -13.74 4.64
N LEU A 232 -11.53 -13.19 5.33
CA LEU A 232 -10.78 -12.03 4.83
C LEU A 232 -10.06 -12.38 3.52
N MET A 233 -9.38 -13.54 3.48
CA MET A 233 -8.69 -14.01 2.28
C MET A 233 -9.67 -14.33 1.14
N GLU A 234 -10.84 -14.91 1.45
CA GLU A 234 -11.93 -15.14 0.49
C GLU A 234 -12.43 -13.83 -0.13
N VAL A 235 -12.65 -12.79 0.67
CA VAL A 235 -13.07 -11.47 0.18
C VAL A 235 -12.03 -10.88 -0.78
N MET A 236 -10.75 -10.92 -0.41
CA MET A 236 -9.67 -10.39 -1.26
C MET A 236 -9.58 -11.15 -2.59
N GLU A 237 -9.67 -12.48 -2.56
CA GLU A 237 -9.68 -13.30 -3.77
C GLU A 237 -10.91 -13.02 -4.65
N ASN A 238 -12.10 -12.98 -4.05
CA ASN A 238 -13.34 -12.66 -4.77
C ASN A 238 -13.28 -11.29 -5.43
N ALA A 239 -12.78 -10.27 -4.72
CA ALA A 239 -12.63 -8.92 -5.25
C ALA A 239 -11.80 -8.93 -6.55
N ILE A 240 -10.66 -9.61 -6.56
CA ILE A 240 -9.80 -9.70 -7.74
C ILE A 240 -10.49 -10.45 -8.88
N MET A 241 -11.17 -11.57 -8.57
CA MET A 241 -11.86 -12.36 -9.59
C MET A 241 -13.03 -11.59 -10.24
N GLU A 242 -13.75 -10.78 -9.46
CA GLU A 242 -14.88 -9.96 -9.90
C GLU A 242 -14.48 -8.60 -10.51
N GLY A 243 -13.18 -8.34 -10.68
CA GLY A 243 -12.70 -7.15 -11.41
C GLY A 243 -12.38 -5.93 -10.54
N TYR A 244 -12.38 -6.07 -9.22
CA TYR A 244 -12.01 -5.02 -8.27
C TYR A 244 -10.52 -5.09 -7.91
N THR A 245 -10.01 -4.03 -7.28
CA THR A 245 -8.67 -4.03 -6.67
C THR A 245 -8.80 -3.77 -5.17
N VAL A 246 -7.71 -3.94 -4.43
CA VAL A 246 -7.70 -3.84 -2.97
C VAL A 246 -6.58 -2.92 -2.54
N ALA A 247 -6.89 -1.84 -1.80
CA ALA A 247 -5.90 -1.10 -1.04
C ALA A 247 -5.48 -1.97 0.15
N TRP A 248 -4.18 -2.23 0.28
CA TRP A 248 -3.61 -3.25 1.16
C TRP A 248 -2.55 -2.66 2.08
N ALA A 249 -2.82 -2.67 3.39
CA ALA A 249 -1.89 -2.23 4.41
C ALA A 249 -1.24 -3.48 5.02
N SER A 250 0.09 -3.53 5.02
CA SER A 250 0.87 -4.68 5.48
C SER A 250 2.13 -4.24 6.21
N ASP A 251 2.57 -5.06 7.15
CA ASP A 251 3.96 -5.03 7.61
C ASP A 251 4.86 -5.56 6.48
N VAL A 252 5.89 -4.81 6.10
CA VAL A 252 6.88 -5.21 5.08
C VAL A 252 8.30 -5.27 5.66
N SER A 253 8.45 -5.15 6.98
CA SER A 253 9.71 -5.20 7.71
C SER A 253 10.24 -6.64 7.91
N GLU A 254 9.78 -7.56 7.07
CA GLU A 254 10.11 -8.98 7.11
C GLU A 254 11.36 -9.32 6.29
N ALA A 255 12.10 -10.33 6.74
CA ALA A 255 13.20 -10.89 5.95
C ALA A 255 12.72 -11.44 4.58
N GLY A 256 11.46 -11.85 4.50
CA GLY A 256 10.83 -12.36 3.28
C GLY A 256 10.30 -11.29 2.33
N PHE A 257 10.36 -10.00 2.65
CA PHE A 257 10.00 -8.91 1.74
C PHE A 257 11.26 -8.36 1.04
N SER A 258 11.44 -8.69 -0.24
CA SER A 258 12.69 -8.46 -0.97
C SER A 258 12.59 -7.36 -2.03
N ARG A 259 13.72 -6.72 -2.32
CA ARG A 259 13.89 -5.77 -3.45
C ARG A 259 13.84 -6.47 -4.82
N GLU A 260 13.89 -7.80 -4.85
CA GLU A 260 13.63 -8.62 -6.03
C GLU A 260 12.14 -8.70 -6.39
N GLY A 261 11.26 -7.95 -5.71
CA GLY A 261 9.84 -7.90 -6.03
C GLY A 261 9.06 -9.13 -5.54
N ILE A 262 9.56 -9.80 -4.50
CA ILE A 262 8.97 -11.01 -3.92
C ILE A 262 8.71 -10.78 -2.43
N ALA A 263 7.53 -11.17 -1.96
CA ALA A 263 7.16 -11.20 -0.54
C ALA A 263 6.65 -12.59 -0.15
N ILE A 264 7.38 -13.28 0.73
CA ILE A 264 7.08 -14.65 1.19
C ILE A 264 7.28 -14.77 2.71
N ILE A 265 6.75 -15.81 3.34
CA ILE A 265 7.04 -16.16 4.75
C ILE A 265 7.76 -17.50 4.80
N PRO A 266 9.10 -17.52 4.65
CA PRO A 266 9.84 -18.76 4.63
C PRO A 266 9.71 -19.51 5.95
N ASP A 267 9.59 -20.84 5.87
CA ASP A 267 9.69 -21.71 7.03
C ASP A 267 11.14 -22.13 7.26
N GLU A 268 11.80 -21.51 8.24
CA GLU A 268 13.18 -21.85 8.63
C GLU A 268 13.32 -23.31 9.09
N ASN A 269 12.23 -23.95 9.54
CA ASN A 269 12.26 -25.33 10.03
C ASN A 269 11.94 -26.35 8.94
N ALA A 270 11.51 -25.91 7.75
CA ALA A 270 11.20 -26.79 6.64
C ALA A 270 12.46 -27.49 6.12
N ALA A 271 12.38 -28.81 5.95
CA ALA A 271 13.51 -29.62 5.47
C ALA A 271 13.95 -29.20 4.06
N GLU A 272 13.02 -28.69 3.25
CA GLU A 272 13.26 -28.17 1.90
C GLU A 272 14.10 -26.89 1.92
N ASN A 273 14.02 -26.10 2.99
CA ASN A 273 14.76 -24.86 3.16
C ASN A 273 16.12 -25.07 3.84
N ALA A 274 16.28 -26.18 4.55
CA ALA A 274 17.54 -26.63 5.09
C ALA A 274 18.43 -27.10 3.93
N GLY A 275 19.24 -26.20 3.37
CA GLY A 275 20.36 -26.60 2.50
C GLY A 275 21.30 -27.59 3.21
N SER A 276 22.41 -27.97 2.57
CA SER A 276 23.42 -28.90 3.13
C SER A 276 24.05 -28.49 4.47
N ASP A 277 23.67 -27.33 5.01
CA ASP A 277 24.25 -26.62 6.13
C ASP A 277 23.26 -26.44 7.30
N GLN A 278 22.34 -27.38 7.52
CA GLN A 278 21.44 -27.36 8.70
C GLN A 278 22.23 -27.24 10.04
N ALA A 279 23.47 -27.73 10.06
CA ALA A 279 24.43 -27.56 11.16
C ALA A 279 24.95 -26.12 11.32
N LYS A 280 24.96 -25.28 10.28
CA LYS A 280 25.35 -23.86 10.39
C LYS A 280 24.28 -23.01 11.07
N TRP A 281 22.99 -23.36 10.95
CA TRP A 281 21.88 -22.57 11.50
C TRP A 281 21.79 -22.61 13.03
N LEU A 282 22.17 -23.73 13.65
CA LEU A 282 22.05 -23.97 15.09
C LEU A 282 22.94 -23.06 15.97
N GLY A 283 23.84 -22.27 15.37
CA GLY A 283 24.73 -21.35 16.08
C GLY A 283 24.64 -19.88 15.65
N LEU A 284 23.77 -19.53 14.69
CA LEU A 284 23.65 -18.15 14.19
C LEU A 284 22.77 -17.30 15.10
N SER A 285 23.14 -16.03 15.24
CA SER A 285 22.25 -15.02 15.81
C SER A 285 21.01 -14.81 14.92
N THR A 286 19.90 -14.32 15.49
CA THR A 286 18.70 -13.97 14.72
C THR A 286 19.01 -13.04 13.55
N ARG A 287 19.90 -12.05 13.74
CA ARG A 287 20.30 -11.12 12.69
C ARG A 287 21.00 -11.80 11.52
N GLU A 288 21.88 -12.77 11.80
CA GLU A 288 22.58 -13.52 10.75
C GLU A 288 21.62 -14.44 9.99
N ARG A 289 20.65 -15.02 10.70
CA ARG A 289 19.57 -15.82 10.09
C ARG A 289 18.71 -14.96 9.16
N ASP A 290 18.25 -13.79 9.61
CA ASP A 290 17.47 -12.86 8.79
C ASP A 290 18.26 -12.40 7.56
N ALA A 291 19.55 -12.09 7.72
CA ALA A 291 20.40 -11.68 6.62
C ALA A 291 20.60 -12.81 5.60
N ASN A 292 20.79 -14.05 6.07
CA ASN A 292 20.87 -15.22 5.19
C ASN A 292 19.57 -15.45 4.43
N LEU A 293 18.44 -15.33 5.12
CA LEU A 293 17.12 -15.52 4.52
C LEU A 293 16.84 -14.46 3.46
N ARG A 294 17.10 -13.18 3.77
CA ARG A 294 16.97 -12.06 2.82
C ARG A 294 17.77 -12.27 1.53
N ALA A 295 18.97 -12.85 1.62
CA ALA A 295 19.80 -13.12 0.45
C ALA A 295 19.24 -14.23 -0.47
N ARG A 296 18.38 -15.11 0.07
CA ARG A 296 17.77 -16.23 -0.66
C ARG A 296 16.40 -15.88 -1.25
N VAL A 297 15.69 -14.91 -0.66
CA VAL A 297 14.36 -14.51 -1.12
C VAL A 297 14.46 -13.84 -2.49
N GLY A 298 13.79 -14.44 -3.48
CA GLY A 298 13.83 -14.01 -4.88
C GLY A 298 14.92 -14.70 -5.72
N THR A 299 15.88 -15.37 -5.07
CA THR A 299 16.93 -16.16 -5.73
C THR A 299 16.72 -17.66 -5.59
N GLU A 300 15.83 -18.09 -4.68
CA GLU A 300 15.40 -19.47 -4.49
C GLU A 300 13.87 -19.52 -4.26
N VAL A 301 13.25 -20.66 -4.60
CA VAL A 301 11.88 -20.97 -4.15
C VAL A 301 11.97 -21.66 -2.79
N LEU A 302 11.47 -20.99 -1.76
CA LEU A 302 11.52 -21.47 -0.38
C LEU A 302 10.15 -22.01 0.03
N ALA A 303 10.14 -23.08 0.83
CA ALA A 303 8.94 -23.53 1.53
C ALA A 303 8.47 -22.45 2.51
N GLU A 304 7.16 -22.28 2.64
CA GLU A 304 6.56 -21.23 3.46
C GLU A 304 5.80 -21.78 4.65
N LYS A 305 5.65 -20.97 5.70
CA LYS A 305 4.88 -21.33 6.89
C LYS A 305 3.39 -21.47 6.55
N HIS A 306 2.74 -22.47 7.13
CA HIS A 306 1.28 -22.51 7.19
C HIS A 306 0.79 -21.56 8.29
N ILE A 307 0.04 -20.52 7.92
CA ILE A 307 -0.36 -19.45 8.84
C ILE A 307 -1.73 -19.72 9.44
N THR A 308 -1.83 -19.70 10.77
CA THR A 308 -3.11 -19.78 11.49
C THR A 308 -3.56 -18.42 12.03
N GLN A 309 -4.84 -18.33 12.44
CA GLN A 309 -5.39 -17.13 13.09
C GLN A 309 -4.61 -16.78 14.37
N GLU A 310 -4.23 -17.79 15.16
CA GLU A 310 -3.49 -17.62 16.42
C GLU A 310 -2.07 -17.10 16.17
N MET A 311 -1.37 -17.64 15.16
CA MET A 311 -0.05 -17.13 14.78
C MET A 311 -0.14 -15.65 14.39
N ARG A 312 -1.12 -15.30 13.56
CA ARG A 312 -1.38 -13.92 13.15
C ARG A 312 -1.65 -13.01 14.35
N GLN A 313 -2.51 -13.41 15.28
CA GLN A 313 -2.76 -12.62 16.49
C GLN A 313 -1.49 -12.44 17.33
N GLN A 314 -0.74 -13.52 17.57
CA GLN A 314 0.49 -13.46 18.35
C GLN A 314 1.52 -12.51 17.74
N SER A 315 1.64 -12.51 16.41
CA SER A 315 2.54 -11.61 15.67
C SER A 315 2.18 -10.13 15.86
N PHE A 316 0.89 -9.80 15.92
CA PHE A 316 0.44 -8.45 16.21
C PHE A 316 0.69 -8.07 17.68
N ASP A 317 0.30 -8.93 18.62
CA ASP A 317 0.43 -8.67 20.06
C ASP A 317 1.89 -8.54 20.52
N ASN A 318 2.83 -9.20 19.84
CA ASN A 318 4.25 -9.22 20.20
C ASN A 318 5.13 -8.28 19.36
N TYR A 319 4.52 -7.40 18.56
CA TYR A 319 5.18 -6.40 17.70
C TYR A 319 6.02 -6.98 16.53
N GLN A 320 5.78 -8.21 16.12
CA GLN A 320 6.31 -8.76 14.85
C GLN A 320 5.45 -8.39 13.63
N THR A 321 4.28 -7.79 13.85
CA THR A 321 3.44 -7.19 12.81
C THR A 321 2.95 -5.86 13.31
N THR A 322 3.46 -4.80 12.69
CA THR A 322 3.25 -3.40 13.01
C THR A 322 2.85 -2.63 11.77
N ASP A 323 2.37 -1.40 11.95
CA ASP A 323 1.89 -0.55 10.86
C ASP A 323 3.07 0.08 10.13
N ASP A 324 3.23 -0.29 8.86
CA ASP A 324 4.47 -0.06 8.11
C ASP A 324 4.20 0.52 6.71
N HIS A 325 3.39 -0.14 5.87
CA HIS A 325 3.31 0.23 4.47
C HIS A 325 1.96 -0.05 3.78
N GLY A 326 1.50 0.91 2.96
CA GLY A 326 0.33 0.79 2.11
C GLY A 326 0.70 0.52 0.64
N MET A 327 0.04 -0.46 0.02
CA MET A 327 0.20 -0.87 -1.38
C MET A 327 -1.18 -1.20 -1.99
N GLN A 328 -1.21 -1.58 -3.27
CA GLN A 328 -2.45 -1.99 -3.93
C GLN A 328 -2.31 -3.42 -4.50
N ILE A 329 -3.20 -4.34 -4.11
CA ILE A 329 -3.33 -5.65 -4.75
C ILE A 329 -4.29 -5.52 -5.94
N TYR A 330 -3.86 -5.97 -7.11
CA TYR A 330 -4.62 -5.83 -8.36
C TYR A 330 -4.75 -7.12 -9.18
N GLY A 331 -4.11 -8.21 -8.74
CA GLY A 331 -4.15 -9.47 -9.45
C GLY A 331 -3.78 -10.67 -8.61
N ILE A 332 -3.92 -11.84 -9.19
CA ILE A 332 -3.49 -13.14 -8.69
C ILE A 332 -2.68 -13.83 -9.78
N ALA A 333 -1.55 -14.40 -9.38
CA ALA A 333 -0.70 -15.23 -10.21
C ALA A 333 -0.39 -16.55 -9.48
N LYS A 334 0.16 -17.52 -10.21
CA LYS A 334 0.75 -18.73 -9.65
C LYS A 334 2.20 -18.86 -10.06
N ASP A 335 3.05 -19.31 -9.17
CA ASP A 335 4.42 -19.69 -9.52
C ASP A 335 4.45 -21.02 -10.31
N GLN A 336 5.65 -21.49 -10.64
CA GLN A 336 5.87 -22.75 -11.36
C GLN A 336 5.39 -24.01 -10.60
N ASN A 337 5.22 -23.93 -9.27
CA ASN A 337 4.78 -25.02 -8.42
C ASN A 337 3.26 -24.96 -8.16
N GLY A 338 2.58 -23.95 -8.70
CA GLY A 338 1.15 -23.73 -8.50
C GLY A 338 0.81 -22.96 -7.21
N ASN A 339 1.80 -22.45 -6.48
CA ASN A 339 1.57 -21.64 -5.28
C ASN A 339 0.96 -20.29 -5.68
N LYS A 340 -0.04 -19.84 -4.91
CA LYS A 340 -0.77 -18.60 -5.18
C LYS A 340 0.01 -17.38 -4.67
N PHE A 341 0.10 -16.37 -5.52
CA PHE A 341 0.66 -15.06 -5.23
C PHE A 341 -0.34 -13.96 -5.62
N TYR A 342 -0.43 -12.92 -4.81
CA TYR A 342 -1.08 -11.67 -5.13
C TYR A 342 -0.11 -10.75 -5.87
N MET A 343 -0.61 -10.10 -6.92
CA MET A 343 0.13 -9.10 -7.70
C MET A 343 -0.10 -7.73 -7.06
N VAL A 344 0.99 -7.06 -6.71
CA VAL A 344 1.00 -5.85 -5.88
C VAL A 344 1.62 -4.70 -6.65
N LYS A 345 0.94 -3.56 -6.70
CA LYS A 345 1.46 -2.27 -7.16
C LYS A 345 2.02 -1.51 -5.96
N ASN A 346 3.30 -1.18 -6.00
CA ASN A 346 3.99 -0.39 -4.98
C ASN A 346 4.12 1.08 -5.43
N SER A 347 4.58 1.95 -4.54
CA SER A 347 4.73 3.41 -4.75
C SER A 347 6.19 3.88 -4.63
N TRP A 348 7.15 3.03 -5.00
CA TRP A 348 8.59 3.33 -4.94
C TRP A 348 9.21 3.57 -6.33
N GLY A 349 8.38 3.89 -7.34
CA GLY A 349 8.79 3.99 -8.73
C GLY A 349 9.05 2.63 -9.39
N GLU A 350 9.37 2.66 -10.69
CA GLU A 350 9.64 1.47 -11.50
C GLU A 350 10.99 0.80 -11.17
N THR A 351 11.10 0.27 -9.96
CA THR A 351 12.31 -0.35 -9.41
C THR A 351 12.26 -1.88 -9.45
N GLY A 352 13.42 -2.53 -9.41
CA GLY A 352 13.52 -3.99 -9.36
C GLY A 352 13.11 -4.69 -10.66
N PRO A 353 13.09 -6.04 -10.67
CA PRO A 353 12.90 -6.83 -11.89
C PRO A 353 11.48 -6.71 -12.47
N TYR A 354 10.48 -6.37 -11.65
CA TYR A 354 9.08 -6.22 -12.06
C TYR A 354 8.62 -4.75 -12.13
N LYS A 355 9.55 -3.81 -12.33
CA LYS A 355 9.23 -2.38 -12.59
C LYS A 355 8.28 -1.76 -11.56
N GLY A 356 8.57 -1.94 -10.28
CA GLY A 356 7.79 -1.38 -9.18
C GLY A 356 6.59 -2.23 -8.75
N LEU A 357 6.45 -3.43 -9.33
CA LEU A 357 5.46 -4.42 -8.95
C LEU A 357 6.08 -5.51 -8.07
N TRP A 358 5.25 -6.10 -7.21
CA TRP A 358 5.62 -7.18 -6.31
C TRP A 358 4.69 -8.37 -6.48
N TYR A 359 5.19 -9.56 -6.13
CA TYR A 359 4.39 -10.76 -5.94
C TYR A 359 4.46 -11.16 -4.47
N ALA A 360 3.32 -11.11 -3.78
CA ALA A 360 3.20 -11.49 -2.38
C ALA A 360 2.46 -12.83 -2.24
N SER A 361 3.07 -13.82 -1.61
CA SER A 361 2.46 -15.15 -1.46
C SER A 361 1.21 -15.12 -0.59
N ASP A 362 0.35 -16.15 -0.73
CA ASP A 362 -0.80 -16.32 0.17
C ASP A 362 -0.40 -16.32 1.66
N PRO A 363 0.64 -17.08 2.09
CA PRO A 363 1.15 -16.98 3.46
C PRO A 363 1.56 -15.57 3.89
N PHE A 364 2.24 -14.81 3.04
CA PHE A 364 2.65 -13.44 3.37
C PHE A 364 1.45 -12.53 3.59
N VAL A 365 0.52 -12.49 2.63
CA VAL A 365 -0.68 -11.65 2.72
C VAL A 365 -1.52 -12.06 3.94
N ARG A 366 -1.72 -13.36 4.14
CA ARG A 366 -2.47 -13.90 5.29
C ARG A 366 -1.85 -13.49 6.64
N TYR A 367 -0.53 -13.49 6.73
CA TYR A 367 0.17 -13.25 7.99
C TYR A 367 0.36 -11.75 8.29
N LYS A 368 0.70 -10.95 7.28
CA LYS A 368 1.22 -9.58 7.47
C LYS A 368 0.27 -8.45 7.09
N THR A 369 -0.87 -8.75 6.47
CA THR A 369 -1.94 -7.76 6.29
C THR A 369 -2.38 -7.18 7.63
N LEU A 370 -2.56 -5.88 7.76
CA LEU A 370 -3.23 -5.25 8.90
C LEU A 370 -4.67 -4.90 8.58
N SER A 371 -4.89 -4.26 7.44
CA SER A 371 -6.22 -3.92 6.93
C SER A 371 -6.24 -3.89 5.41
N VAL A 372 -7.44 -4.00 4.87
CA VAL A 372 -7.71 -3.79 3.45
C VAL A 372 -8.90 -2.87 3.28
N VAL A 373 -8.87 -2.07 2.21
CA VAL A 373 -10.02 -1.29 1.74
C VAL A 373 -10.36 -1.71 0.32
N LEU A 374 -11.65 -1.91 0.07
CA LEU A 374 -12.20 -2.31 -1.22
C LEU A 374 -13.64 -1.81 -1.35
N HIS A 375 -14.15 -1.81 -2.58
CA HIS A 375 -15.53 -1.47 -2.85
C HIS A 375 -16.47 -2.55 -2.27
N ARG A 376 -17.52 -2.16 -1.55
CA ARG A 376 -18.39 -3.08 -0.80
C ARG A 376 -19.03 -4.18 -1.66
N ASP A 377 -19.36 -3.86 -2.92
CA ASP A 377 -19.93 -4.83 -3.88
C ASP A 377 -18.97 -6.00 -4.21
N ALA A 378 -17.68 -5.87 -3.89
CA ALA A 378 -16.70 -6.95 -4.05
C ALA A 378 -16.75 -7.99 -2.91
N ILE A 379 -17.51 -7.73 -1.83
CA ILE A 379 -17.67 -8.66 -0.71
C ILE A 379 -18.69 -9.74 -1.11
N PRO A 380 -18.38 -11.05 -0.99
CA PRO A 380 -19.35 -12.11 -1.22
C PRO A 380 -20.62 -11.90 -0.39
N ALA A 381 -21.80 -12.08 -1.01
CA ALA A 381 -23.08 -11.78 -0.38
C ALA A 381 -23.29 -12.45 0.99
N GLN A 382 -22.73 -13.66 1.18
CA GLN A 382 -22.81 -14.39 2.44
C GLN A 382 -22.00 -13.72 3.56
N ILE A 383 -20.84 -13.15 3.23
CA ILE A 383 -19.99 -12.41 4.18
C ILE A 383 -20.58 -11.02 4.44
N ALA A 384 -21.07 -10.33 3.40
CA ALA A 384 -21.76 -9.04 3.54
C ALA A 384 -22.95 -9.14 4.52
N ALA A 385 -23.75 -10.20 4.42
CA ALA A 385 -24.86 -10.44 5.35
C ALA A 385 -24.40 -10.62 6.81
N LYS A 386 -23.25 -11.26 7.06
CA LYS A 386 -22.67 -11.39 8.41
C LYS A 386 -22.20 -10.05 8.97
N LEU A 387 -21.69 -9.17 8.10
CA LEU A 387 -21.25 -7.81 8.43
C LEU A 387 -22.41 -6.82 8.58
N GLY A 388 -23.58 -7.13 8.04
CA GLY A 388 -24.74 -6.24 8.02
C GLY A 388 -24.61 -5.11 6.99
N LEU A 389 -23.95 -5.39 5.86
CA LEU A 389 -23.73 -4.47 4.74
C LEU A 389 -24.74 -4.64 3.60
#